data_AF-A0A917INQ5-F1
#
_entry.id   AF-A0A917INQ5-F1
#
_cell.length_a   1.000
_cell.length_b   1.000
_cell.length_c   1.000
_cell.angle_alpha   90.00
_cell.angle_beta   90.00
_cell.angle_gamma   90.00
#
_symmetry.space_group_name_H-M   'P 1'
#
loop_
_entity.id
_entity.type
_entity.pdbx_description
1 polymer ?
#
loop_
_entity_poly.entity_id
_entity_poly.type
_entity_poly.pdbx_seq_one_letter_code
_entity_poly.pdbx_strand_id
1 'polypeptide(L)' 'MIFTPAHIISYISTFMTLEPGDLIALGTPAGVGLSIKPRKWLTPAKPSPPKSKE' A
#
# COMPACT_ATOMS: atom_id res chain seq x y z
N MET A 1 2.32 12.87 1.48
CA MET A 1 2.31 12.32 2.84
C MET A 1 2.07 13.46 3.81
N ILE A 2 1.23 13.26 4.82
CA ILE A 2 0.90 14.30 5.81
C ILE A 2 2.01 14.44 6.87
N PHE A 3 2.61 13.31 7.27
CA PHE A 3 3.71 13.26 8.25
C PHE A 3 4.98 12.75 7.59
N THR A 4 6.15 13.19 8.06
CA THR A 4 7.45 12.72 7.57
C THR A 4 7.77 11.33 8.14
N PRO A 5 8.64 10.54 7.47
CA PRO A 5 9.08 9.25 8.03
C PRO A 5 9.69 9.39 9.43
N ALA A 6 10.52 10.42 9.66
CA ALA A 6 11.12 10.68 10.98
C ALA A 6 10.07 10.96 12.07
N HIS A 7 9.01 11.71 11.73
CA HIS A 7 7.91 11.96 12.66
C HIS A 7 7.15 10.67 13.01
N ILE A 8 6.88 9.82 12.01
CA ILE A 8 6.18 8.54 12.21
C ILE A 8 7.01 7.60 13.10
N ILE A 9 8.31 7.47 12.83
CA ILE A 9 9.24 6.67 13.64
C ILE A 9 9.22 7.18 15.08
N SER A 10 9.44 8.49 15.28
CA SER A 10 9.44 9.09 16.62
C SER A 10 8.13 8.87 17.38
N TYR A 11 6.98 8.96 16.71
CA TYR A 11 5.68 8.79 17.35
C TYR A 11 5.44 7.34 17.77
N ILE A 12 5.67 6.38 16.87
CA ILE A 12 5.46 4.95 17.17
C ILE A 12 6.39 4.48 18.30
N SER A 13 7.64 4.97 18.33
CA SER A 13 8.60 4.65 19.38
C SER A 13 8.19 5.10 20.80
N THR A 14 7.15 5.93 20.95
CA THR A 14 6.61 6.29 22.28
C THR A 14 5.72 5.20 22.88
N PHE A 15 5.18 4.30 22.05
CA PHE A 15 4.26 3.25 22.47
C PHE A 15 4.86 1.84 22.42
N MET A 16 5.87 1.63 21.59
CA MET A 16 6.55 0.35 21.45
C MET A 16 8.03 0.53 21.06
N THR A 17 8.86 -0.46 21.41
CA THR A 17 10.25 -0.53 20.92
C THR A 17 10.26 -0.94 19.46
N LEU A 18 11.04 -0.26 18.63
CA LEU A 18 11.31 -0.66 17.24
C LEU A 18 12.58 -1.51 17.20
N GLU A 19 12.53 -2.63 16.47
CA GLU A 19 13.64 -3.55 16.33
C GLU A 19 14.28 -3.46 14.92
N PRO A 20 15.59 -3.73 14.80
CA PRO A 20 16.23 -3.82 13.49
C PRO A 20 15.53 -4.87 12.61
N GLY A 21 14.99 -4.43 11.48
CA GLY A 21 14.24 -5.28 10.55
C GLY A 21 12.76 -4.95 10.47
N ASP A 22 12.23 -4.10 11.36
CA ASP A 22 10.85 -3.66 11.30
C ASP A 22 10.53 -2.88 10.01
N LEU A 23 9.40 -3.22 9.39
CA LEU A 23 8.90 -2.59 8.17
C LEU A 23 7.66 -1.74 8.45
N ILE A 24 7.78 -0.44 8.22
CA ILE A 24 6.69 0.53 8.41
C ILE A 24 6.15 0.97 7.06
N ALA A 25 4.89 0.64 6.76
CA ALA A 25 4.19 1.12 5.57
C ALA A 25 3.66 2.55 5.79
N LEU A 26 4.22 3.53 5.08
CA LEU A 26 4.03 4.97 5.33
C LEU A 26 2.71 5.57 4.78
N GLY A 27 1.74 4.72 4.48
CA GLY A 27 0.42 5.11 3.94
C GLY A 27 0.31 4.99 2.42
N THR A 28 -0.88 5.33 1.90
CA THR A 28 -1.22 5.22 0.48
C THR A 28 -1.76 6.56 -0.02
N PRO A 29 -1.35 7.03 -1.22
CA PRO A 29 -1.95 8.23 -1.82
C PRO A 29 -3.41 7.98 -2.24
N ALA A 30 -4.05 9.02 -2.78
CA ALA A 30 -5.37 8.89 -3.38
C ALA A 30 -5.38 7.89 -4.55
N GLY A 31 -6.55 7.30 -4.83
CA GLY A 31 -6.73 6.38 -5.97
C GLY A 31 -6.84 4.90 -5.58
N VAL A 32 -7.01 4.58 -4.29
CA VAL A 32 -7.41 3.23 -3.88
C VAL A 32 -8.78 2.86 -4.46
N GLY A 33 -9.02 1.58 -4.68
CA GLY A 33 -10.23 1.07 -5.33
C GLY A 33 -11.56 1.55 -4.72
N LEU A 34 -11.55 1.81 -3.41
CA LEU A 34 -12.69 2.36 -2.66
C LEU A 34 -13.02 3.81 -3.06
N SER A 35 -12.01 4.60 -3.43
CA SER A 35 -12.12 6.03 -3.76
C SER A 35 -12.53 6.28 -5.22
N ILE A 36 -12.53 5.25 -6.08
CA ILE A 36 -12.89 5.35 -7.50
C ILE A 36 -14.40 5.13 -7.68
N LYS A 37 -15.05 5.85 -8.61
CA LYS A 37 -16.44 5.64 -9.02
C LYS A 37 -16.51 5.17 -10.48
N PRO A 38 -17.05 3.97 -10.78
CA PRO A 38 -17.52 2.95 -9.85
C PRO A 38 -16.36 2.32 -9.05
N ARG A 39 -16.64 1.80 -7.85
CA ARG A 39 -15.63 1.16 -6.99
C ARG A 39 -15.00 -0.01 -7.71
N LYS A 40 -13.68 -0.12 -7.65
CA LYS A 40 -12.92 -1.18 -8.33
C LYS A 40 -12.13 -1.99 -7.32
N TRP A 41 -12.47 -3.28 -7.18
CA TRP A 41 -11.80 -4.19 -6.26
C TRP A 41 -10.82 -5.08 -7.01
N LEU A 42 -9.88 -5.69 -6.27
CA LEU A 42 -9.02 -6.72 -6.82
C LEU A 42 -9.89 -7.94 -7.14
N THR A 43 -9.82 -8.39 -8.39
CA THR A 43 -10.43 -9.64 -8.84
C THR A 43 -9.33 -10.66 -9.13
N PRO A 44 -9.60 -11.97 -9.06
CA PRO A 44 -8.70 -12.98 -9.59
C PRO A 44 -8.26 -12.60 -11.01
N ALA A 45 -6.99 -12.86 -11.33
CA ALA A 45 -6.49 -12.64 -12.68
C ALA A 45 -7.35 -13.45 -13.65
N LYS A 46 -7.96 -12.77 -14.63
CA LYS A 46 -8.50 -13.49 -15.78
C LYS A 46 -7.32 -14.16 -16.47
N PRO A 47 -7.41 -15.45 -16.85
CA PRO A 47 -6.37 -16.08 -17.65
C PRO A 47 -6.13 -15.20 -18.87
N SER A 48 -4.88 -14.81 -19.08
CA SER A 48 -4.51 -14.05 -20.27
C SER A 48 -4.97 -14.82 -21.50
N PRO A 49 -5.60 -14.17 -22.50
CA PRO A 49 -5.87 -14.85 -23.76
C PRO A 49 -4.55 -15.42 -24.29
N PRO A 50 -4.57 -16.62 -24.92
CA PRO A 50 -3.37 -17.17 -25.52
C PRO A 50 -2.79 -16.10 -26.44
N LYS A 51 -1.54 -15.70 -26.20
CA LYS A 51 -0.82 -14.82 -27.13
C LYS A 51 -0.85 -15.54 -28.48
N SER A 52 -1.46 -14.92 -29.48
CA SER A 52 -1.35 -15.38 -30.87
C SER A 52 0.13 -15.51 -31.16
N LYS A 53 0.58 -16.76 -31.40
CA LYS A 53 1.91 -17.00 -31.95
C LYS A 53 1.87 -16.43 -33.37
N GLU A 54 2.48 -15.27 -33.58
CA GLU A 54 3.16 -14.99 -34.85
C GLU A 54 4.50 -15.71 -34.84
#